data_AF-A0A358M3N5-F1
#
_entry.id   AF-A0A358M3N5-F1
#
_cell.length_a   1.000
_cell.length_b   1.000
_cell.length_c   1.000
_cell.angle_alpha   90.00
_cell.angle_beta   90.00
_cell.angle_gamma   90.00
#
_symmetry.space_group_name_H-M   'P 1'
#
loop_
_entity.id
_entity.type
_entity.pdbx_description
1 polymer ?
#
loop_
_entity_poly.entity_id
_entity_poly.type
_entity_poly.pdbx_seq_one_letter_code
_entity_poly.pdbx_strand_id
1 'polypeptide(L)' 'MFPEVDPVLGPEMRSTGEVLGISSDFGEAFYKAQEATQTKLPLSGSVLISINDRDKAELETVA' A
#
# COMPACT_ATOMS: atom_id res chain seq x y z
N MET A 1 6.96 -14.45 7.49
CA MET A 1 7.74 -13.21 7.33
C MET A 1 9.19 -13.53 7.65
N PHE A 2 10.14 -13.10 6.82
CA PHE A 2 11.57 -13.31 7.03
C PHE A 2 12.12 -12.08 7.78
N PRO A 3 12.33 -12.13 9.11
CA PRO A 3 12.57 -10.91 9.91
C PRO A 3 13.90 -10.21 9.59
N GLU A 4 14.86 -10.96 9.06
CA GLU A 4 16.20 -10.48 8.70
C GLU A 4 16.25 -9.83 7.32
N VAL A 5 15.14 -9.87 6.57
CA VAL A 5 15.04 -9.31 5.22
C VAL A 5 14.32 -7.97 5.28
N ASP A 6 14.89 -6.98 4.61
CA ASP A 6 14.26 -5.68 4.45
C ASP A 6 12.99 -5.78 3.56
N PRO A 7 11.78 -5.44 4.07
CA PRO A 7 10.53 -5.58 3.33
C PRO A 7 10.32 -4.42 2.32
N VAL A 8 11.31 -4.16 1.48
CA VAL A 8 11.31 -3.08 0.49
C VAL A 8 11.18 -3.64 -0.93
N LEU A 9 10.39 -2.96 -1.77
CA LEU A 9 10.24 -3.31 -3.18
C LEU A 9 11.52 -2.95 -3.96
N GLY A 10 11.86 -3.79 -4.93
CA GLY A 10 13.00 -3.59 -5.80
C GLY A 10 12.73 -4.11 -7.22
N PRO A 11 13.77 -4.18 -8.07
CA PRO A 11 13.63 -4.70 -9.43
C PRO A 11 13.36 -6.21 -9.49
N GLU A 12 13.55 -6.94 -8.39
CA GLU A 12 13.31 -8.38 -8.29
C GLU A 12 11.96 -8.67 -7.62
N MET A 13 11.15 -9.54 -8.24
CA MET A 13 9.86 -9.97 -7.70
C MET A 13 10.05 -10.93 -6.52
N ARG A 14 9.39 -10.63 -5.40
CA ARG A 14 9.39 -11.46 -4.17
C ARG A 14 7.99 -11.84 -3.66
N SER A 15 6.94 -11.42 -4.36
CA SER A 15 5.57 -11.80 -4.01
C SER A 15 5.33 -13.29 -4.29
N THR A 16 4.50 -13.92 -3.46
CA THR A 16 4.18 -15.36 -3.57
C THR A 16 2.79 -15.62 -4.14
N GLY A 17 1.99 -14.57 -4.34
CA GLY A 17 0.62 -14.67 -4.81
C GLY A 17 0.00 -13.31 -5.08
N GLU A 18 -1.25 -13.33 -5.52
CA GLU A 18 -2.03 -12.16 -5.96
C GLU A 18 -3.49 -12.30 -5.52
N VAL A 19 -4.19 -11.17 -5.50
CA VAL A 19 -5.62 -11.07 -5.13
C VAL A 19 -6.33 -10.17 -6.14
N LEU A 20 -7.65 -10.32 -6.25
CA LEU A 20 -8.49 -9.51 -7.14
C LEU A 20 -9.64 -8.87 -6.36
N GLY A 21 -9.73 -7.55 -6.39
CA GLY A 21 -10.88 -6.79 -5.93
C GLY A 21 -11.78 -6.40 -7.10
N ILE A 22 -13.09 -6.63 -6.97
CA ILE A 22 -14.07 -6.32 -8.02
C ILE A 22 -15.12 -5.34 -7.47
N SER A 23 -15.28 -4.21 -8.16
CA SER A 23 -16.39 -3.26 -7.97
C SER A 23 -16.65 -2.50 -9.28
N SER A 24 -17.82 -1.87 -9.37
CA SER A 24 -18.13 -0.84 -10.37
C SER A 24 -17.38 0.47 -10.14
N ASP A 25 -16.87 0.70 -8.92
CA ASP A 25 -16.07 1.85 -8.55
C ASP A 25 -14.59 1.46 -8.35
N PHE A 26 -13.68 2.30 -8.84
CA PHE A 26 -12.24 2.03 -8.76
C PHE A 26 -11.73 2.04 -7.31
N GLY A 27 -12.16 3.02 -6.50
CA GLY A 27 -11.72 3.16 -5.11
C GLY A 27 -12.16 1.97 -4.28
N GLU A 28 -13.41 1.53 -4.44
CA GLU A 28 -13.93 0.34 -3.77
C GLU A 28 -13.24 -0.95 -4.27
N ALA A 29 -12.99 -1.10 -5.57
CA ALA A 29 -12.28 -2.25 -6.11
C ALA A 29 -10.84 -2.34 -5.54
N PHE A 30 -10.15 -1.20 -5.47
CA PHE A 30 -8.80 -1.11 -4.90
C PHE A 30 -8.80 -1.40 -3.39
N TYR A 31 -9.77 -0.86 -2.64
CA TYR A 31 -9.93 -1.18 -1.22
C TYR A 31 -10.16 -2.67 -0.98
N LYS A 32 -11.05 -3.32 -1.76
CA LYS A 32 -11.29 -4.78 -1.69
C LYS A 32 -10.02 -5.58 -1.96
N ALA A 33 -9.22 -5.16 -2.94
CA ALA A 33 -7.95 -5.80 -3.24
C ALA A 33 -6.95 -5.66 -2.07
N GLN A 34 -6.83 -4.48 -1.45
CA GLN A 34 -5.98 -4.29 -0.26
C GLN A 34 -6.47 -5.06 0.96
N GLU A 35 -7.78 -5.07 1.24
CA GLU A 35 -8.31 -5.83 2.37
C GLU A 35 -8.06 -7.33 2.22
N ALA A 36 -8.12 -7.85 0.99
CA ALA A 36 -7.83 -9.25 0.69
C ALA A 36 -6.37 -9.66 0.95
N THR A 37 -5.41 -8.71 1.01
CA THR A 37 -4.03 -8.99 1.45
C THR A 37 -3.87 -9.03 2.97
N GLN A 38 -4.99 -9.01 3.72
CA GLN A 38 -5.03 -9.00 5.19
C GLN A 38 -4.43 -7.72 5.81
N THR A 39 -4.37 -6.63 5.03
CA THR A 39 -3.95 -5.31 5.49
C THR A 39 -5.19 -4.43 5.66
N LYS A 40 -5.67 -4.28 6.89
CA LYS A 40 -6.83 -3.42 7.18
C LYS A 40 -6.42 -1.96 7.21
N LEU A 41 -7.10 -1.13 6.43
CA LEU A 41 -6.91 0.31 6.44
C LEU A 41 -7.50 0.92 7.72
N PRO A 42 -6.71 1.60 8.58
CA PRO A 42 -7.24 2.30 9.73
C PRO A 42 -8.10 3.49 9.29
N LEU A 43 -9.27 3.66 9.91
CA LEU A 43 -10.19 4.78 9.63
C LEU A 43 -9.99 5.98 10.59
N SER A 44 -9.16 5.82 11.61
CA SER A 44 -8.84 6.86 12.58
C SER A 44 -7.45 6.62 13.20
N GLY A 45 -6.87 7.67 13.78
CA GLY A 45 -5.53 7.64 14.39
C GLY A 45 -4.59 8.64 13.74
N SER A 46 -3.28 8.34 13.81
CA SER A 46 -2.22 9.19 13.25
C SER A 46 -1.49 8.46 12.13
N VAL A 47 -1.09 9.20 11.10
CA VAL A 47 -0.29 8.70 9.97
C VAL A 47 1.14 9.23 10.09
N LEU A 48 2.13 8.34 9.95
CA LEU A 48 3.53 8.73 9.80
C LEU A 48 3.85 8.84 8.31
N ILE A 49 4.30 10.02 7.88
CA ILE A 49 4.72 10.26 6.49
C ILE A 49 6.21 10.60 6.50
N SER A 50 7.02 9.72 5.90
CA SER A 50 8.46 9.92 5.70
C SER A 50 8.79 9.52 4.28
N ILE A 51 9.13 10.50 3.45
CA ILE A 51 9.32 10.34 2.00
C ILE A 51 10.66 10.92 1.56
N ASN A 52 11.13 10.50 0.38
CA ASN A 52 12.33 11.07 -0.22
C ASN A 52 12.06 12.50 -0.74
N ASP A 53 13.11 13.25 -1.09
CA ASP A 53 12.98 14.63 -1.55
C ASP A 53 12.22 14.80 -2.87
N ARG A 54 12.24 13.77 -3.74
CA ARG A 54 11.61 13.82 -5.06
C ARG A 54 10.09 13.77 -4.96
N ASP A 55 9.56 13.03 -3.99
CA ASP A 55 8.13 12.82 -3.82
C ASP A 55 7.45 13.94 -3.00
N LYS A 56 8.24 14.89 -2.46
CA LYS A 56 7.72 15.98 -1.60
C LYS A 56 6.68 16.88 -2.29
N ALA A 57 6.83 17.10 -3.59
CA ALA A 57 5.90 17.93 -4.34
C ALA A 57 4.51 17.27 -4.50
N GLU A 58 4.46 15.93 -4.53
CA GLU A 58 3.20 15.19 -4.69
C GLU A 58 2.44 15.06 -3.36
N LEU A 59 3.14 15.16 -2.23
CA LEU A 59 2.56 15.02 -0.90
C LEU A 59 1.43 16.00 -0.63
N GLU A 60 1.47 17.21 -1.18
CA GLU A 60 0.41 18.24 -1.03
C GLU A 60 -0.96 17.77 -1.54
N THR A 61 -1.00 16.78 -2.43
CA THR A 61 -2.26 16.24 -2.96
C THR A 61 -2.82 15.08 -2.14
N VAL A 62 -2.00 14.51 -1.25
CA VAL A 62 -2.32 13.33 -0.45
C VAL A 62 -2.70 13.69 0.99
N ALA A 63 -2.13 14.78 1.52
CA ALA A 63 -2.33 15.28 2.89
C ALA A 63 -3.02 16.66 2.90
#